data_AF-D5EEC1-F1
#
_entry.id   AF-D5EEC1-F1
#
_cell.length_a   1.000
_cell.length_b   1.000
_cell.length_c   1.000
_cell.angle_alpha   90.00
_cell.angle_beta   90.00
_cell.angle_gamma   90.00
#
_symmetry.space_group_name_H-M   'P 1'
#
loop_
_entity.id
_entity.type
_entity.pdbx_description
1 polymer ?
#
loop_
_entity_poly.entity_id
_entity_poly.type
_entity_poly.pdbx_seq_one_letter_code
_entity_poly.pdbx_strand_id
1 'polypeptide(L)'
;MRLLFGVSNQKGKIVFSPGRTLIEVIIALCVSLILGGIFFQGVQRVVLLRSYISRGHNMEVKVSHVFSIMMPQILNAGQGIPASLDFEKLFEEVTSIAHWGRALNVVPNFDAEIMNKDWGNELRCVYTLPSLLKVISIAPSLQEVTLSGVPKSSKVEPTYGGKARKTLNWVVFPGATRPFRVAYISGTKVKLAESAQDVESIPIGSFLHFLRASRFYVKRGPREGMDALYFHDVTKQSAQPVVNGISRMEFTYHKQEGVLEVCIEIESRGKRSKVVTAFHARNI
;
A
#
# COMPACT_ATOMS: atom_id res chain seq x y z
N MET A 1 70.45 -27.65 0.15
CA MET A 1 69.70 -28.90 -0.04
C MET A 1 68.64 -28.68 -1.11
N ARG A 2 68.79 -29.28 -2.31
CA ARG A 2 67.82 -29.19 -3.42
C ARG A 2 66.86 -30.39 -3.30
N LEU A 3 65.56 -30.13 -3.32
CA LEU A 3 64.54 -31.19 -3.33
C LEU A 3 64.19 -31.51 -4.79
N LEU A 4 64.42 -32.74 -5.21
CA LEU A 4 64.03 -33.24 -6.53
C LEU A 4 62.66 -33.89 -6.45
N PHE A 5 61.69 -33.34 -7.17
CA PHE A 5 60.39 -33.97 -7.36
C PHE A 5 60.33 -34.57 -8.76
N GLY A 6 60.21 -35.90 -8.83
CA GLY A 6 60.02 -36.64 -10.08
C GLY A 6 58.53 -36.93 -10.30
N VAL A 7 58.02 -36.62 -11.48
CA VAL A 7 56.71 -37.11 -11.93
C VAL A 7 56.96 -38.14 -13.02
N SER A 8 56.50 -39.38 -12.80
CA SER A 8 56.62 -40.47 -13.77
C SER A 8 55.49 -40.35 -14.79
N ASN A 9 55.84 -40.26 -16.07
CA ASN A 9 54.85 -40.36 -17.15
C ASN A 9 54.75 -41.82 -17.64
N GLN A 10 53.62 -42.20 -18.25
CA GLN A 10 53.22 -43.59 -18.59
C GLN A 10 54.20 -44.42 -19.46
N LYS A 11 55.35 -43.87 -19.87
CA LYS A 11 56.42 -44.58 -20.60
C LYS A 11 57.72 -44.75 -19.80
N GLY A 12 57.68 -44.62 -18.46
CA GLY A 12 58.81 -44.97 -17.59
C GLY A 12 60.04 -44.06 -17.66
N LYS A 13 59.98 -42.92 -18.38
CA LYS A 13 61.02 -41.88 -18.31
C LYS A 13 60.70 -40.91 -17.18
N ILE A 14 61.55 -40.89 -16.16
CA ILE A 14 61.51 -39.88 -15.09
C ILE A 14 62.13 -38.60 -15.66
N VAL A 15 61.30 -37.59 -15.90
CA VAL A 15 61.77 -36.25 -16.26
C VAL A 15 62.00 -35.49 -14.95
N PHE A 16 63.26 -35.23 -14.61
CA PHE A 16 63.60 -34.42 -13.44
C PHE A 16 63.41 -32.94 -13.78
N SER A 17 62.44 -32.30 -13.13
CA SER A 17 62.34 -30.84 -13.14
C SER A 17 63.50 -30.24 -12.31
N PRO A 18 64.03 -29.05 -12.67
CA PRO A 18 65.11 -28.43 -11.90
C PRO A 18 64.69 -28.31 -10.43
N GLY A 19 65.47 -28.93 -9.54
CA GLY A 19 65.14 -29.00 -8.10
C GLY A 19 65.04 -27.60 -7.50
N ARG A 20 63.87 -27.24 -6.98
CA ARG A 20 63.62 -25.95 -6.36
C ARG A 20 64.43 -25.81 -5.07
N THR A 21 64.98 -24.63 -4.83
CA THR A 21 65.63 -24.34 -3.54
C THR A 21 64.59 -24.23 -2.42
N LEU A 22 64.95 -24.54 -1.18
CA LEU A 22 64.05 -24.39 -0.02
C LEU A 22 63.45 -22.97 0.05
N ILE A 23 64.23 -21.97 -0.35
CA ILE A 23 63.85 -20.56 -0.42
C ILE A 23 62.71 -20.35 -1.44
N GLU A 24 62.79 -20.96 -2.64
CA GLU A 24 61.72 -20.86 -3.65
C GLU A 24 60.41 -21.49 -3.17
N VAL A 25 60.46 -22.59 -2.41
CA VAL A 25 59.28 -23.23 -1.84
C VAL A 25 58.63 -22.34 -0.78
N ILE A 26 59.42 -21.72 0.09
CA ILE A 26 58.94 -20.79 1.12
C ILE A 26 58.32 -19.55 0.47
N ILE A 27 58.97 -18.96 -0.54
CA ILE A 27 58.45 -17.81 -1.28
C ILE A 27 57.11 -18.16 -1.94
N ALA A 28 57.00 -19.32 -2.59
CA ALA A 28 55.76 -19.76 -3.24
C ALA A 28 54.61 -19.97 -2.22
N LEU A 29 54.91 -20.44 -1.02
CA LEU A 29 53.94 -20.57 0.08
C LEU A 29 53.48 -19.22 0.61
N CYS A 30 54.42 -18.29 0.85
CA CYS A 30 54.10 -16.92 1.28
C CYS A 30 53.24 -16.18 0.25
N VAL A 31 53.57 -16.27 -1.03
CA VAL A 31 52.79 -15.65 -2.12
C VAL A 31 51.40 -16.29 -2.21
N SER A 32 51.30 -17.61 -2.10
CA SER A 32 50.00 -18.31 -2.10
C SER A 32 49.11 -17.90 -0.93
N LEU A 33 49.67 -17.72 0.27
CA LEU A 33 48.93 -17.26 1.45
C LEU A 33 48.47 -15.80 1.31
N ILE A 34 49.32 -14.92 0.79
CA ILE A 34 48.97 -13.52 0.55
C ILE A 34 47.86 -13.42 -0.52
N LEU A 35 48.03 -14.11 -1.65
CA LEU A 35 47.03 -14.14 -2.72
C LEU A 35 45.71 -14.77 -2.26
N GLY A 36 45.77 -15.85 -1.47
CA GLY A 36 44.60 -16.47 -0.86
C GLY A 36 43.88 -15.54 0.10
N GLY A 37 44.62 -14.79 0.93
CA GLY A 37 44.06 -13.78 1.83
C GLY A 37 43.37 -12.63 1.09
N ILE A 38 44.01 -12.09 0.05
CA ILE A 38 43.44 -11.02 -0.79
C ILE A 38 42.17 -11.53 -1.50
N PHE A 39 42.21 -12.74 -2.06
CA PHE A 39 41.05 -13.36 -2.70
C PHE A 39 39.89 -13.55 -1.73
N PHE A 40 40.15 -14.08 -0.53
CA PHE A 40 39.12 -14.28 0.48
C PHE A 40 38.48 -12.96 0.94
N GLN A 41 39.29 -11.92 1.17
CA GLN A 41 38.78 -10.58 1.46
C GLN A 41 37.95 -10.01 0.30
N GLY A 42 38.37 -10.23 -0.95
CA GLY A 42 37.62 -9.85 -2.14
C GLY A 42 36.25 -10.51 -2.19
N VAL A 43 36.17 -11.83 -1.97
CA VAL A 43 34.91 -12.59 -1.92
C VAL A 43 34.01 -12.07 -0.81
N GLN A 44 34.55 -11.84 0.40
CA GLN A 44 33.76 -11.29 1.52
C GLN A 44 33.17 -9.92 1.18
N ARG A 45 33.95 -9.02 0.56
CA ARG A 45 33.46 -7.70 0.13
C ARG A 45 32.34 -7.82 -0.92
N VAL A 46 32.47 -8.72 -1.89
CA VAL A 46 31.43 -8.96 -2.90
C VAL A 46 30.14 -9.51 -2.28
N VAL A 47 30.25 -10.45 -1.33
CA VAL A 47 29.08 -10.99 -0.60
C VAL A 47 28.40 -9.89 0.21
N LEU A 48 29.17 -9.06 0.93
CA LEU A 48 28.63 -7.92 1.66
C LEU A 48 27.92 -6.95 0.71
N LEU A 49 28.55 -6.58 -0.40
CA LEU A 49 27.96 -5.66 -1.39
C LEU A 49 26.67 -6.23 -1.99
N ARG A 50 26.64 -7.51 -2.37
CA ARG A 50 25.41 -8.19 -2.82
C ARG A 50 24.32 -8.14 -1.75
N SER A 51 24.68 -8.35 -0.49
CA SER A 51 23.71 -8.29 0.62
C SER A 51 23.15 -6.87 0.80
N TYR A 52 23.96 -5.83 0.60
CA TYR A 52 23.51 -4.43 0.65
C TYR A 52 22.57 -4.11 -0.52
N ILE A 53 22.95 -4.47 -1.75
CA ILE A 53 22.13 -4.25 -2.95
C ILE A 53 20.79 -4.97 -2.82
N SER A 54 20.80 -6.24 -2.43
CA SER A 54 19.58 -7.03 -2.24
C SER A 54 18.67 -6.43 -1.16
N ARG A 55 19.25 -5.87 -0.07
CA ARG A 55 18.46 -5.17 0.97
C ARG A 55 17.82 -3.89 0.44
N GLY A 56 18.58 -3.07 -0.26
CA GLY A 56 18.06 -1.83 -0.86
C GLY A 56 16.89 -2.13 -1.80
N HIS A 57 17.06 -3.11 -2.69
CA HIS A 57 16.01 -3.53 -3.61
C HIS A 57 14.76 -4.08 -2.88
N ASN A 58 14.93 -4.94 -1.86
CA ASN A 58 13.82 -5.45 -1.08
C ASN A 58 13.05 -4.32 -0.34
N MET A 59 13.76 -3.29 0.12
CA MET A 59 13.14 -2.14 0.77
C MET A 59 12.34 -1.30 -0.24
N GLU A 60 12.92 -1.01 -1.40
CA GLU A 60 12.26 -0.28 -2.48
C GLU A 60 10.97 -0.97 -2.95
N VAL A 61 11.03 -2.30 -3.14
CA VAL A 61 9.86 -3.11 -3.51
C VAL A 61 8.76 -3.04 -2.44
N LYS A 62 9.13 -3.11 -1.15
CA LYS A 62 8.16 -2.99 -0.05
C LYS A 62 7.47 -1.62 -0.02
N VAL A 63 8.25 -0.56 -0.16
CA VAL A 63 7.76 0.83 -0.18
C VAL A 63 6.84 1.04 -1.39
N SER A 64 7.27 0.58 -2.56
CA SER A 64 6.48 0.64 -3.79
C SER A 64 5.15 -0.10 -3.64
N HIS A 65 5.15 -1.27 -2.99
CA HIS A 65 3.92 -2.04 -2.72
C HIS A 65 2.99 -1.32 -1.74
N VAL A 66 3.52 -0.68 -0.69
CA VAL A 66 2.71 0.15 0.23
C VAL A 66 2.01 1.26 -0.54
N PHE A 67 2.76 2.01 -1.35
CA PHE A 67 2.20 3.15 -2.07
C PHE A 67 1.28 2.75 -3.22
N SER A 68 1.55 1.65 -3.93
CA SER A 68 0.65 1.17 -4.98
C SER A 68 -0.73 0.81 -4.43
N ILE A 69 -0.78 0.33 -3.18
CA ILE A 69 -2.05 0.02 -2.53
C ILE A 69 -2.71 1.26 -1.98
N MET A 70 -1.99 2.21 -1.38
CA MET A 70 -2.56 3.33 -0.60
C MET A 70 -2.82 4.61 -1.41
N MET A 71 -2.02 4.86 -2.45
CA MET A 71 -2.10 6.07 -3.25
C MET A 71 -3.47 6.24 -3.94
N PRO A 72 -4.09 5.20 -4.53
CA PRO A 72 -5.40 5.37 -5.17
C PRO A 72 -6.51 5.81 -4.20
N GLN A 73 -6.48 5.36 -2.94
CA GLN A 73 -7.50 5.73 -1.95
C GLN A 73 -7.28 7.16 -1.48
N ILE A 74 -6.03 7.55 -1.20
CA ILE A 74 -5.70 8.94 -0.81
C ILE A 74 -6.11 9.91 -1.93
N LEU A 75 -5.77 9.61 -3.18
CA LEU A 75 -6.05 10.52 -4.30
C LEU A 75 -7.55 10.65 -4.60
N ASN A 76 -8.34 9.61 -4.34
CA ASN A 76 -9.79 9.62 -4.54
C ASN A 76 -10.57 9.89 -3.23
N ALA A 77 -9.88 10.24 -2.15
CA ALA A 77 -10.49 10.56 -0.86
C ALA A 77 -11.39 11.79 -1.00
N GLY A 78 -12.59 11.72 -0.42
CA GLY A 78 -13.53 12.83 -0.42
C GLY A 78 -14.09 13.23 -1.80
N GLN A 79 -13.74 12.52 -2.88
CA GLN A 79 -14.21 12.88 -4.21
C GLN A 79 -15.74 12.81 -4.29
N GLY A 80 -16.37 13.92 -4.68
CA GLY A 80 -17.84 14.05 -4.75
C GLY A 80 -18.54 14.08 -3.39
N ILE A 81 -17.79 14.32 -2.31
CA ILE A 81 -18.30 14.68 -0.99
C ILE A 81 -17.93 16.16 -0.78
N PRO A 82 -18.87 17.11 -0.98
CA PRO A 82 -18.58 18.52 -0.77
C PRO A 82 -18.19 18.81 0.68
N ALA A 83 -17.20 19.69 0.88
CA ALA A 83 -16.77 20.14 2.20
C ALA A 83 -17.85 20.94 2.97
N SER A 84 -18.88 21.44 2.27
CA SER A 84 -20.03 22.11 2.88
C SER A 84 -21.00 21.17 3.58
N LEU A 85 -20.95 19.86 3.29
CA LEU A 85 -21.80 18.88 3.95
C LEU A 85 -21.17 18.44 5.27
N ASP A 86 -22.00 18.34 6.30
CA ASP A 86 -21.63 17.69 7.55
C ASP A 86 -21.42 16.19 7.30
N PHE A 87 -20.17 15.75 7.36
CA PHE A 87 -19.78 14.37 7.08
C PHE A 87 -20.37 13.38 8.09
N GLU A 88 -20.39 13.73 9.38
CA GLU A 88 -20.90 12.85 10.42
C GLU A 88 -22.40 12.65 10.25
N LYS A 89 -23.13 13.74 10.00
CA LYS A 89 -24.56 13.67 9.73
C LYS A 89 -24.88 12.95 8.42
N LEU A 90 -24.07 13.15 7.37
CA LEU A 90 -24.26 12.51 6.07
C LEU A 90 -24.15 10.98 6.16
N PHE A 91 -23.22 10.48 6.99
CA PHE A 91 -22.94 9.05 7.14
C PHE A 91 -23.34 8.48 8.51
N GLU A 92 -24.24 9.13 9.24
CA GLU A 92 -24.65 8.75 10.59
C GLU A 92 -25.20 7.30 10.65
N GLU A 93 -25.87 6.86 9.59
CA GLU A 93 -26.42 5.51 9.49
C GLU A 93 -25.35 4.44 9.22
N VAL A 94 -24.16 4.84 8.73
CA VAL A 94 -23.05 3.95 8.39
C VAL A 94 -22.15 3.81 9.62
N THR A 95 -22.51 2.91 10.53
CA THR A 95 -21.85 2.74 11.84
C THR A 95 -20.32 2.59 11.75
N SER A 96 -19.80 2.02 10.67
CA SER A 96 -18.37 1.81 10.47
C SER A 96 -17.56 3.07 10.18
N ILE A 97 -18.20 4.15 9.72
CA ILE A 97 -17.55 5.44 9.40
C ILE A 97 -18.22 6.66 10.06
N ALA A 98 -19.36 6.50 10.73
CA ALA A 98 -20.15 7.60 11.30
C ALA A 98 -19.32 8.52 12.21
N HIS A 99 -18.38 7.95 12.97
CA HIS A 99 -17.52 8.66 13.92
C HIS A 99 -16.21 9.20 13.32
N TRP A 100 -16.05 9.20 11.99
CA TRP A 100 -14.79 9.59 11.35
C TRP A 100 -14.65 11.09 11.17
N GLY A 101 -15.72 11.87 11.26
CA GLY A 101 -15.70 13.35 11.18
C GLY A 101 -15.44 13.93 9.80
N ARG A 102 -14.70 13.23 8.93
CA ARG A 102 -14.31 13.68 7.59
C ARG A 102 -13.89 12.51 6.70
N ALA A 103 -13.82 12.76 5.40
CA ALA A 103 -13.44 11.74 4.42
C ALA A 103 -12.00 11.24 4.57
N LEU A 104 -11.04 12.12 4.86
CA LEU A 104 -9.68 11.72 5.18
C LEU A 104 -9.33 12.16 6.60
N ASN A 105 -9.13 11.21 7.50
CA ASN A 105 -8.84 11.48 8.90
C ASN A 105 -7.57 10.78 9.36
N VAL A 106 -6.75 11.49 10.13
CA VAL A 106 -5.58 10.94 10.82
C VAL A 106 -5.93 10.87 12.29
N VAL A 107 -5.87 9.67 12.86
CA VAL A 107 -6.25 9.42 14.26
C VAL A 107 -5.19 8.60 14.97
N PRO A 108 -5.14 8.62 16.31
CA PRO A 108 -4.24 7.74 17.04
C PRO A 108 -4.50 6.25 16.73
N ASN A 109 -3.43 5.46 16.74
CA ASN A 109 -3.53 4.01 16.62
C ASN A 109 -3.82 3.42 18.01
N PHE A 110 -5.10 3.20 18.31
CA PHE A 110 -5.53 2.70 19.63
C PHE A 110 -4.91 1.36 20.02
N ASP A 111 -4.69 0.44 19.06
CA ASP A 111 -4.01 -0.83 19.34
C ASP A 111 -2.56 -0.59 19.80
N ALA A 112 -1.89 0.41 19.22
CA ALA A 112 -0.55 0.82 19.60
C ALA A 112 -0.51 1.40 21.02
N GLU A 113 -1.48 2.26 21.37
CA GLU A 113 -1.62 2.85 22.72
C GLU A 113 -1.85 1.77 23.78
N ILE A 114 -2.78 0.84 23.54
CA ILE A 114 -3.10 -0.27 24.45
C ILE A 114 -1.89 -1.18 24.67
N MET A 115 -1.10 -1.41 23.62
CA MET A 115 0.07 -2.28 23.67
C MET A 115 1.36 -1.58 24.09
N ASN A 116 1.30 -0.26 24.38
CA ASN A 116 2.47 0.59 24.62
C ASN A 116 3.55 0.41 23.53
N LYS A 117 3.10 0.40 22.27
CA LYS A 117 3.93 0.26 21.07
C LYS A 117 3.89 1.55 20.28
N ASP A 118 5.03 1.90 19.70
CA ASP A 118 5.14 3.10 18.88
C ASP A 118 5.00 2.75 17.39
N TRP A 119 3.77 2.44 16.99
CA TRP A 119 3.43 2.12 15.60
C TRP A 119 3.04 3.34 14.75
N GLY A 120 3.05 4.53 15.35
CA GLY A 120 2.58 5.77 14.75
C GLY A 120 1.06 5.88 14.81
N ASN A 121 0.44 6.40 13.75
CA ASN A 121 -0.99 6.73 13.73
C ASN A 121 -1.73 5.97 12.61
N GLU A 122 -3.05 6.13 12.58
CA GLU A 122 -3.93 5.48 11.61
C GLU A 122 -4.48 6.49 10.61
N LEU A 123 -4.44 6.14 9.33
CA LEU A 123 -5.13 6.86 8.28
C LEU A 123 -6.47 6.21 7.96
N ARG A 124 -7.54 6.98 8.07
CA ARG A 124 -8.90 6.62 7.70
C ARG A 124 -9.29 7.35 6.43
N CYS A 125 -9.82 6.63 5.46
CA CYS A 125 -10.06 7.16 4.14
C CYS A 125 -11.42 6.68 3.60
N VAL A 126 -12.34 7.61 3.37
CA VAL A 126 -13.54 7.42 2.55
C VAL A 126 -13.23 7.97 1.18
N TYR A 127 -13.23 7.08 0.20
CA TYR A 127 -12.77 7.34 -1.14
C TYR A 127 -13.75 6.78 -2.15
N THR A 128 -13.66 7.26 -3.38
CA THR A 128 -14.45 6.71 -4.48
C THR A 128 -13.65 5.76 -5.34
N LEU A 129 -14.33 4.72 -5.84
CA LEU A 129 -13.81 3.81 -6.85
C LEU A 129 -14.53 4.11 -8.17
N PRO A 130 -13.86 4.74 -9.15
CA PRO A 130 -14.46 5.04 -10.44
C PRO A 130 -14.97 3.77 -11.13
N SER A 131 -16.11 3.87 -11.81
CA SER A 131 -16.58 2.84 -12.73
C SER A 131 -16.56 3.35 -14.17
N LEU A 132 -16.76 2.45 -15.12
CA LEU A 132 -16.92 2.79 -16.54
C LEU A 132 -18.40 3.00 -16.93
N LEU A 133 -19.31 3.06 -15.94
CA LEU A 133 -20.74 3.23 -16.18
C LEU A 133 -21.06 4.72 -16.27
N LYS A 134 -21.44 5.18 -17.46
CA LYS A 134 -21.81 6.58 -17.69
C LYS A 134 -23.28 6.82 -17.43
N VAL A 135 -23.63 8.00 -16.95
CA VAL A 135 -25.00 8.50 -16.89
C VAL A 135 -25.48 8.82 -18.31
N ILE A 136 -26.50 8.10 -18.77
CA ILE A 136 -27.13 8.29 -20.09
C ILE A 136 -28.29 9.27 -20.00
N SER A 137 -29.11 9.14 -18.96
CA SER A 137 -30.23 10.03 -18.71
C SER A 137 -30.60 10.03 -17.23
N ILE A 138 -31.30 11.08 -16.82
CA ILE A 138 -31.84 11.25 -15.48
C ILE A 138 -33.34 11.50 -15.58
N ALA A 139 -34.10 10.95 -14.64
CA ALA A 139 -35.52 11.21 -14.46
C ALA A 139 -35.75 11.69 -13.02
N PRO A 140 -35.58 12.99 -12.74
CA PRO A 140 -35.62 13.54 -11.38
C PRO A 140 -36.92 13.24 -10.63
N SER A 141 -38.08 13.33 -11.32
CA SER A 141 -39.40 13.03 -10.75
C SER A 141 -39.57 11.58 -10.28
N LEU A 142 -38.79 10.65 -10.86
CA LEU A 142 -38.75 9.25 -10.46
C LEU A 142 -37.56 8.92 -9.55
N GLN A 143 -36.68 9.91 -9.32
CA GLN A 143 -35.38 9.75 -8.67
C GLN A 143 -34.52 8.67 -9.33
N GLU A 144 -34.61 8.56 -10.66
CA GLU A 144 -33.94 7.50 -11.43
C GLU A 144 -32.80 8.05 -12.28
N VAL A 145 -31.73 7.27 -12.35
CA VAL A 145 -30.60 7.48 -13.24
C VAL A 145 -30.45 6.26 -14.13
N THR A 146 -30.38 6.47 -15.44
CA THR A 146 -30.10 5.40 -16.41
C THR A 146 -28.63 5.40 -16.75
N LEU A 147 -27.98 4.25 -16.58
CA LEU A 147 -26.55 4.07 -16.83
C LEU A 147 -26.29 3.38 -18.17
N SER A 148 -25.05 3.48 -18.66
CA SER A 148 -24.60 2.82 -19.88
C SER A 148 -24.47 1.29 -19.76
N GLY A 149 -24.62 0.75 -18.56
CA GLY A 149 -24.51 -0.67 -18.27
C GLY A 149 -25.01 -1.00 -16.87
N VAL A 150 -25.10 -2.30 -16.58
CA VAL A 150 -25.63 -2.81 -15.31
C VAL A 150 -24.58 -2.69 -14.19
N PRO A 151 -24.89 -2.02 -13.06
CA PRO A 151 -24.00 -2.00 -11.90
C PRO A 151 -23.78 -3.41 -11.34
N LYS A 152 -22.53 -3.73 -11.01
CA LYS A 152 -22.20 -5.03 -10.40
C LYS A 152 -22.65 -5.05 -8.95
N SER A 153 -23.45 -6.05 -8.57
CA SER A 153 -23.93 -6.25 -7.19
C SER A 153 -22.80 -6.40 -6.17
N SER A 154 -21.64 -6.91 -6.59
CA SER A 154 -20.44 -6.99 -5.73
C SER A 154 -19.78 -5.64 -5.41
N LYS A 155 -20.29 -4.55 -6.01
CA LYS A 155 -19.76 -3.18 -5.87
C LYS A 155 -20.81 -2.18 -5.36
N VAL A 156 -22.09 -2.44 -5.52
CA VAL A 156 -23.17 -1.58 -5.03
C VAL A 156 -24.38 -2.42 -4.68
N GLU A 157 -25.01 -2.10 -3.55
CA GLU A 157 -26.17 -2.81 -3.03
C GLU A 157 -27.30 -1.80 -2.75
N PRO A 158 -28.56 -2.11 -3.10
CA PRO A 158 -29.67 -1.25 -2.71
C PRO A 158 -29.87 -1.22 -1.19
N THR A 159 -30.46 -0.14 -0.69
CA THR A 159 -30.88 -0.02 0.71
C THR A 159 -32.06 -0.94 0.98
N TYR A 160 -32.01 -1.67 2.09
CA TYR A 160 -33.16 -2.44 2.58
C TYR A 160 -33.84 -1.68 3.72
N GLY A 161 -35.16 -1.47 3.62
CA GLY A 161 -35.93 -0.72 4.61
C GLY A 161 -35.57 0.77 4.71
N GLY A 162 -35.07 1.35 3.61
CA GLY A 162 -34.74 2.78 3.50
C GLY A 162 -33.47 3.24 4.22
N LYS A 163 -32.76 2.33 4.90
CA LYS A 163 -31.54 2.65 5.67
C LYS A 163 -30.28 2.30 4.89
N ALA A 164 -29.35 3.23 4.80
CA ALA A 164 -28.08 3.08 4.07
C ALA A 164 -26.92 2.82 5.04
N ARG A 165 -26.94 1.63 5.67
CA ARG A 165 -26.04 1.26 6.78
C ARG A 165 -24.61 0.89 6.36
N LYS A 166 -24.36 0.73 5.07
CA LYS A 166 -23.06 0.35 4.52
C LYS A 166 -22.66 1.33 3.43
N THR A 167 -21.35 1.58 3.26
CA THR A 167 -20.83 2.35 2.12
C THR A 167 -21.19 1.72 0.76
N LEU A 168 -21.46 0.42 0.69
CA LEU A 168 -22.00 -0.26 -0.52
C LEU A 168 -23.38 0.26 -0.95
N ASN A 169 -24.13 0.90 -0.06
CA ASN A 169 -25.43 1.49 -0.36
C ASN A 169 -25.34 2.88 -0.99
N TRP A 170 -24.11 3.38 -1.16
CA TRP A 170 -23.86 4.75 -1.59
C TRP A 170 -23.09 4.77 -2.91
N VAL A 171 -23.47 5.73 -3.74
CA VAL A 171 -22.80 6.05 -4.99
C VAL A 171 -22.55 7.54 -5.10
N VAL A 172 -21.59 7.89 -5.93
CA VAL A 172 -21.20 9.27 -6.19
C VAL A 172 -21.24 9.49 -7.69
N PHE A 173 -21.72 10.66 -8.09
CA PHE A 173 -21.61 11.14 -9.47
C PHE A 173 -20.75 12.40 -9.43
N PRO A 174 -19.51 12.37 -9.94
CA PRO A 174 -18.65 13.55 -9.94
C PRO A 174 -19.36 14.74 -10.62
N GLY A 175 -19.39 15.88 -9.93
CA GLY A 175 -20.10 17.09 -10.36
C GLY A 175 -21.52 17.25 -9.80
N ALA A 176 -22.07 16.22 -9.15
CA ALA A 176 -23.33 16.34 -8.41
C ALA A 176 -23.12 17.04 -7.05
N THR A 177 -24.22 17.48 -6.43
CA THR A 177 -24.19 18.23 -5.17
C THR A 177 -23.89 17.39 -3.95
N ARG A 178 -24.03 16.06 -4.02
CA ARG A 178 -23.83 15.16 -2.87
C ARG A 178 -23.63 13.69 -3.30
N PRO A 179 -23.22 12.82 -2.37
CA PRO A 179 -23.39 11.37 -2.50
C PRO A 179 -24.86 10.96 -2.42
N PHE A 180 -25.20 9.85 -3.07
CA PHE A 180 -26.56 9.33 -3.20
C PHE A 180 -26.71 7.92 -2.63
N ARG A 181 -27.82 7.65 -1.96
CA ARG A 181 -28.21 6.34 -1.48
C ARG A 181 -28.97 5.62 -2.58
N VAL A 182 -28.59 4.37 -2.82
CA VAL A 182 -29.22 3.54 -3.84
C VAL A 182 -30.45 2.86 -3.24
N ALA A 183 -31.64 3.28 -3.65
CA ALA A 183 -32.89 2.67 -3.20
C ALA A 183 -33.14 1.32 -3.90
N TYR A 184 -32.91 1.27 -5.21
CA TYR A 184 -33.19 0.08 -6.03
C TYR A 184 -32.33 0.07 -7.29
N ILE A 185 -32.04 -1.13 -7.83
CA ILE A 185 -31.33 -1.31 -9.10
C ILE A 185 -32.14 -2.27 -9.98
N SER A 186 -32.45 -1.84 -11.20
CA SER A 186 -33.16 -2.64 -12.20
C SER A 186 -32.48 -2.53 -13.56
N GLY A 187 -31.65 -3.52 -13.88
CA GLY A 187 -30.82 -3.48 -15.09
C GLY A 187 -29.90 -2.27 -15.07
N THR A 188 -30.04 -1.38 -16.05
CA THR A 188 -29.25 -0.14 -16.15
C THR A 188 -29.81 1.02 -15.34
N LYS A 189 -31.03 0.89 -14.80
CA LYS A 189 -31.68 1.94 -14.01
C LYS A 189 -31.30 1.80 -12.54
N VAL A 190 -30.93 2.92 -11.94
CA VAL A 190 -30.63 3.06 -10.52
C VAL A 190 -31.59 4.08 -9.94
N LYS A 191 -32.40 3.66 -8.98
CA LYS A 191 -33.27 4.54 -8.22
C LYS A 191 -32.53 5.03 -6.98
N LEU A 192 -32.56 6.33 -6.76
CA LEU A 192 -31.89 7.04 -5.67
C LEU A 192 -32.91 7.42 -4.59
N ALA A 193 -32.47 7.55 -3.34
CA ALA A 193 -33.35 7.90 -2.21
C ALA A 193 -33.42 9.42 -1.94
N GLU A 194 -32.57 10.20 -2.63
CA GLU A 194 -32.45 11.64 -2.49
C GLU A 194 -33.55 12.38 -3.25
N SER A 195 -33.75 13.66 -2.94
CA SER A 195 -34.83 14.45 -3.53
C SER A 195 -34.68 14.59 -5.05
N ALA A 196 -35.78 14.91 -5.75
CA ALA A 196 -35.73 15.18 -7.19
C ALA A 196 -34.70 16.27 -7.54
N GLN A 197 -34.59 17.32 -6.71
CA GLN A 197 -33.63 18.40 -6.89
C GLN A 197 -32.18 17.92 -6.78
N ASP A 198 -31.89 17.02 -5.83
CA ASP A 198 -30.56 16.41 -5.72
C ASP A 198 -30.24 15.57 -6.97
N VAL A 199 -31.21 14.78 -7.46
CA VAL A 199 -31.04 13.93 -8.64
C VAL A 199 -30.84 14.76 -9.91
N GLU A 200 -31.51 15.90 -10.02
CA GLU A 200 -31.34 16.85 -11.14
C GLU A 200 -29.91 17.42 -11.22
N SER A 201 -29.19 17.48 -10.10
CA SER A 201 -27.81 17.95 -10.08
C SER A 201 -26.81 17.01 -10.77
N ILE A 202 -27.20 15.77 -11.06
CA ILE A 202 -26.32 14.75 -11.62
C ILE A 202 -26.00 15.09 -13.09
N PRO A 203 -24.72 15.33 -13.45
CA PRO A 203 -24.40 15.66 -14.83
C PRO A 203 -24.58 14.45 -15.75
N ILE A 204 -25.30 14.63 -16.85
CA ILE A 204 -25.36 13.65 -17.94
C ILE A 204 -23.95 13.45 -18.51
N GLY A 205 -23.56 12.21 -18.78
CA GLY A 205 -22.23 11.84 -19.22
C GLY A 205 -21.20 11.65 -18.10
N SER A 206 -21.53 12.01 -16.84
CA SER A 206 -20.69 11.68 -15.68
C SER A 206 -20.59 10.17 -15.47
N PHE A 207 -19.57 9.72 -14.74
CA PHE A 207 -19.38 8.32 -14.41
C PHE A 207 -19.92 8.00 -13.02
N LEU A 208 -20.55 6.84 -12.86
CA LEU A 208 -20.89 6.28 -11.56
C LEU A 208 -19.60 5.94 -10.81
N HIS A 209 -19.45 6.45 -9.60
CA HIS A 209 -18.37 6.12 -8.68
C HIS A 209 -18.93 5.37 -7.47
N PHE A 210 -18.25 4.33 -7.02
CA PHE A 210 -18.67 3.58 -5.84
C PHE A 210 -18.01 4.13 -4.58
N LEU A 211 -18.78 4.33 -3.51
CA LEU A 211 -18.23 4.80 -2.24
C LEU A 211 -17.56 3.64 -1.47
N ARG A 212 -16.35 3.86 -0.98
CA ARG A 212 -15.56 2.89 -0.21
C ARG A 212 -14.94 3.55 1.00
N ALA A 213 -14.59 2.72 1.97
CA ALA A 213 -13.88 3.15 3.17
C ALA A 213 -12.77 2.17 3.52
N SER A 214 -11.60 2.69 3.91
CA SER A 214 -10.48 1.88 4.38
C SER A 214 -9.70 2.53 5.52
N ARG A 215 -8.98 1.69 6.27
CA ARG A 215 -8.03 2.11 7.31
C ARG A 215 -6.63 1.56 6.98
N PHE A 216 -5.62 2.37 7.22
CA PHE A 216 -4.20 2.00 7.16
C PHE A 216 -3.58 2.20 8.52
N TYR A 217 -3.00 1.14 9.08
CA TYR A 217 -2.38 1.17 10.40
C TYR A 217 -1.36 0.04 10.52
N VAL A 218 -0.36 0.23 11.38
CA VAL A 218 0.61 -0.81 11.71
C VAL A 218 0.15 -1.55 12.95
N LYS A 219 0.29 -2.88 12.95
CA LYS A 219 0.16 -3.72 14.14
C LYS A 219 1.08 -4.93 14.06
N ARG A 220 1.09 -5.73 15.11
CA ARG A 220 1.82 -7.02 15.12
C ARG A 220 1.39 -7.86 13.92
N GLY A 221 2.36 -8.23 13.10
CA GLY A 221 2.15 -9.00 11.89
C GLY A 221 1.92 -10.50 12.17
N PRO A 222 1.55 -11.26 11.15
CA PRO A 222 1.36 -12.72 11.26
C PRO A 222 2.67 -13.49 11.41
N ARG A 223 3.82 -12.85 11.12
CA ARG A 223 5.15 -13.44 11.32
C ARG A 223 5.64 -13.08 12.71
N GLU A 224 6.08 -14.09 13.46
CA GLU A 224 6.59 -13.93 14.80
C GLU A 224 7.70 -12.87 14.86
N GLY A 225 7.58 -11.94 15.81
CA GLY A 225 8.54 -10.86 16.01
C GLY A 225 8.57 -9.78 14.92
N MET A 226 7.61 -9.76 13.98
CA MET A 226 7.54 -8.73 12.94
C MET A 226 6.22 -7.96 12.98
N ASP A 227 6.32 -6.64 12.92
CA ASP A 227 5.16 -5.77 12.69
C ASP A 227 4.84 -5.69 11.19
N ALA A 228 3.59 -5.39 10.88
CA ALA A 228 3.12 -5.29 9.51
C ALA A 228 2.16 -4.12 9.34
N LEU A 229 2.20 -3.51 8.15
CA LEU A 229 1.17 -2.59 7.71
C LEU A 229 -0.07 -3.38 7.33
N TYR A 230 -1.22 -2.99 7.87
CA TYR A 230 -2.52 -3.52 7.53
C TYR A 230 -3.31 -2.55 6.65
N PHE A 231 -3.96 -3.12 5.65
CA PHE A 231 -5.05 -2.49 4.92
C PHE A 231 -6.34 -3.14 5.39
N HIS A 232 -7.22 -2.34 5.97
CA HIS A 232 -8.53 -2.77 6.39
C HIS A 232 -9.58 -2.13 5.48
N ASP A 233 -10.19 -2.93 4.61
CA ASP A 233 -11.37 -2.54 3.85
C ASP A 233 -12.59 -2.54 4.78
N VAL A 234 -12.96 -1.35 5.25
CA VAL A 234 -14.08 -1.12 6.17
C VAL A 234 -15.42 -1.34 5.45
N THR A 235 -15.45 -1.22 4.13
CA THR A 235 -16.63 -1.55 3.29
C THR A 235 -17.05 -3.01 3.50
N LYS A 236 -16.05 -3.91 3.54
CA LYS A 236 -16.25 -5.36 3.61
C LYS A 236 -15.87 -5.97 4.97
N GLN A 237 -15.42 -5.16 5.92
CA GLN A 237 -14.93 -5.59 7.23
C GLN A 237 -13.80 -6.63 7.10
N SER A 238 -12.91 -6.43 6.13
CA SER A 238 -11.77 -7.33 5.87
C SER A 238 -10.46 -6.63 6.10
N ALA A 239 -9.62 -7.19 6.97
CA ALA A 239 -8.29 -6.67 7.26
C ALA A 239 -7.22 -7.67 6.81
N GLN A 240 -6.26 -7.20 6.03
CA GLN A 240 -5.17 -8.04 5.53
C GLN A 240 -3.81 -7.37 5.77
N PRO A 241 -2.78 -8.15 6.14
CA PRO A 241 -1.41 -7.66 6.17
C PRO A 241 -0.98 -7.38 4.73
N VAL A 242 -0.43 -6.19 4.51
CA VAL A 242 0.03 -5.73 3.20
C VAL A 242 1.52 -5.96 3.05
N VAL A 243 2.29 -5.45 4.01
CA VAL A 243 3.75 -5.56 4.01
C VAL A 243 4.25 -5.86 5.42
N ASN A 244 5.01 -6.96 5.54
CA ASN A 244 5.71 -7.32 6.76
C ASN A 244 7.02 -6.52 6.90
N GLY A 245 7.36 -6.15 8.14
CA GLY A 245 8.55 -5.38 8.49
C GLY A 245 8.38 -3.86 8.36
N ILE A 246 7.14 -3.37 8.32
CA ILE A 246 6.84 -1.96 8.55
C ILE A 246 6.68 -1.80 10.07
N SER A 247 7.60 -1.06 10.70
CA SER A 247 7.66 -0.93 12.15
C SER A 247 6.87 0.27 12.66
N ARG A 248 6.74 1.33 11.86
CA ARG A 248 5.98 2.54 12.20
C ARG A 248 5.46 3.19 10.93
N MET A 249 4.25 3.74 11.00
CA MET A 249 3.70 4.57 9.92
C MET A 249 3.04 5.81 10.51
N GLU A 250 3.42 6.97 9.99
CA GLU A 250 2.97 8.26 10.48
C GLU A 250 2.43 9.09 9.33
N PHE A 251 1.25 9.65 9.57
CA PHE A 251 0.50 10.48 8.65
C PHE A 251 0.39 11.88 9.23
N THR A 252 0.67 12.90 8.43
CA THR A 252 0.51 14.31 8.83
C THR A 252 -0.21 15.06 7.73
N TYR A 253 -1.36 15.66 8.05
CA TYR A 253 -2.14 16.43 7.08
C TYR A 253 -1.88 17.94 7.23
N HIS A 254 -1.17 18.50 6.26
CA HIS A 254 -0.87 19.92 6.13
C HIS A 254 -2.04 20.63 5.43
N LYS A 255 -3.05 21.03 6.23
CA LYS A 255 -4.29 21.65 5.73
C LYS A 255 -4.08 22.85 4.81
N GLN A 256 -3.11 23.71 5.12
CA GLN A 256 -2.84 24.93 4.35
C GLN A 256 -2.35 24.63 2.94
N GLU A 257 -1.62 23.53 2.77
CA GLU A 257 -1.02 23.11 1.50
C GLU A 257 -1.88 22.07 0.76
N GLY A 258 -2.89 21.51 1.44
CA GLY A 258 -3.67 20.39 0.93
C GLY A 258 -2.81 19.13 0.76
N VAL A 259 -1.77 18.95 1.57
CA VAL A 259 -0.79 17.88 1.46
C VAL A 259 -0.90 16.90 2.61
N LEU A 260 -0.98 15.61 2.30
CA LEU A 260 -0.80 14.52 3.25
C LEU A 260 0.64 14.01 3.16
N GLU A 261 1.44 14.29 4.18
CA GLU A 261 2.75 13.66 4.36
C GLU A 261 2.55 12.24 4.93
N VAL A 262 3.31 11.29 4.39
CA VAL A 262 3.37 9.91 4.86
C VAL A 262 4.81 9.53 5.13
N CYS A 263 5.08 9.18 6.37
CA CYS A 263 6.35 8.66 6.83
C CYS A 263 6.22 7.16 7.15
N ILE A 264 7.11 6.36 6.56
CA ILE A 264 7.17 4.91 6.76
C ILE A 264 8.54 4.59 7.36
N GLU A 265 8.53 3.89 8.49
CA GLU A 265 9.73 3.28 9.04
C GLU A 265 9.73 1.77 8.79
N ILE A 266 10.85 1.30 8.28
CA ILE A 266 11.06 -0.10 7.94
C ILE A 266 12.17 -0.64 8.82
N GLU A 267 11.88 -1.72 9.53
CA GLU A 267 12.87 -2.45 10.31
C GLU A 267 13.32 -3.69 9.56
N SER A 268 14.64 -3.80 9.34
CA SER A 268 15.25 -4.98 8.73
C SER A 268 16.54 -5.35 9.45
N ARG A 269 16.53 -6.51 10.13
CA ARG A 269 17.69 -7.08 10.86
C ARG A 269 18.37 -6.06 11.79
N GLY A 270 17.57 -5.33 12.56
CA GLY A 270 18.04 -4.33 13.54
C GLY A 270 18.46 -2.98 12.96
N LYS A 271 18.35 -2.76 11.64
CA LYS A 271 18.49 -1.44 11.03
C LYS A 271 17.11 -0.85 10.74
N ARG A 272 16.93 0.42 11.10
CA ARG A 272 15.75 1.23 10.77
C ARG A 272 16.07 2.14 9.60
N SER A 273 15.15 2.18 8.64
CA SER A 273 15.19 3.12 7.53
C SER A 273 13.89 3.89 7.47
N LYS A 274 13.98 5.20 7.23
CA LYS A 274 12.84 6.11 7.14
C LYS A 274 12.63 6.52 5.69
N VAL A 275 11.39 6.47 5.22
CA VAL A 275 10.98 6.97 3.90
C VAL A 275 9.84 7.95 4.11
N VAL A 276 9.97 9.14 3.51
CA VAL A 276 8.94 10.18 3.56
C VAL A 276 8.46 10.45 2.15
N THR A 277 7.15 10.57 1.98
CA THR A 277 6.51 11.02 0.74
C THR A 277 5.36 11.95 1.07
N ALA A 278 4.88 12.69 0.07
CA ALA A 278 3.77 13.62 0.22
C ALA A 278 2.77 13.43 -0.93
N PHE A 279 1.48 13.52 -0.62
CA PHE A 279 0.39 13.44 -1.59
C PHE A 279 -0.46 14.70 -1.52
N HIS A 280 -0.70 15.35 -2.67
CA HIS A 280 -1.74 16.37 -2.75
C HIS A 280 -3.12 15.71 -2.70
N ALA A 281 -3.88 16.06 -1.68
CA ALA A 281 -5.24 15.60 -1.51
C ALA A 281 -6.20 16.66 -2.04
N ARG A 282 -6.99 16.30 -3.05
CA ARG A 282 -7.70 17.27 -3.90
C ARG A 282 -8.98 17.84 -3.30
N ASN A 283 -9.56 17.21 -2.27
CA ASN A 283 -10.93 17.49 -1.80
C ASN A 283 -11.13 17.25 -0.28
N ILE A 284 -10.30 17.86 0.59
CA ILE A 284 -10.41 17.72 2.05
C ILE A 284 -10.46 19.09 2.70
#